data_AF-A0A7K0P0G8-F1
#
_entry.id   AF-A0A7K0P0G8-F1
#
_cell.length_a   1.000
_cell.length_b   1.000
_cell.length_c   1.000
_cell.angle_alpha   90.00
_cell.angle_beta   90.00
_cell.angle_gamma   90.00
#
_symmetry.space_group_name_H-M   'P 1'
#
loop_
_entity.id
_entity.type
_entity.pdbx_description
1 polymer ?
#
loop_
_entity_poly.entity_id
_entity_poly.type
_entity_poly.pdbx_seq_one_letter_code
_entity_poly.pdbx_strand_id
1 'polypeptide(L)' 'MNPLECATSIAEPIGRAGSWFYFTPSTASYAEAVGLDAFGLYALGRGGV' A
#
# COMPACT_ATOMS: atom_id res chain seq x y z
N MET A 1 -2.25 16.29 20.97
CA MET A 1 -2.57 15.35 19.88
C MET A 1 -3.98 14.85 20.10
N ASN A 2 -4.90 15.17 19.19
CA ASN A 2 -6.26 14.64 19.19
C ASN A 2 -6.30 13.25 18.49
N PRO A 3 -7.40 12.49 18.59
CA PRO A 3 -7.48 11.14 17.99
C PRO A 3 -7.23 11.11 16.47
N LEU A 4 -7.68 12.12 15.72
CA LEU A 4 -7.47 12.19 14.27
C LEU A 4 -6.00 12.46 13.92
N GLU A 5 -5.34 13.34 14.67
CA GLU A 5 -3.90 13.60 14.52
C GLU A 5 -3.08 12.35 14.82
N CYS A 6 -3.45 11.61 15.87
CA CYS A 6 -2.83 10.34 16.21
C CYS A 6 -3.00 9.33 15.06
N ALA A 7 -4.23 9.08 14.62
CA ALA A 7 -4.54 8.16 13.53
C ALA A 7 -3.78 8.49 12.24
N THR A 8 -3.71 9.78 11.88
CA THR A 8 -2.98 10.23 10.69
C THR A 8 -1.49 9.98 10.81
N SER A 9 -0.89 10.23 11.99
CA SER A 9 0.54 10.02 12.20
C SER A 9 0.97 8.55 12.16
N ILE A 10 0.09 7.61 12.49
CA ILE A 10 0.41 6.17 12.52
C ILE A 10 0.00 5.44 11.23
N ALA A 11 -0.87 6.04 10.39
CA ALA A 11 -1.42 5.39 9.21
C ALA A 11 -0.33 4.97 8.21
N GLU A 12 0.60 5.87 7.89
CA GLU A 12 1.69 5.61 6.95
C GLU A 12 2.64 4.50 7.43
N PRO A 13 3.21 4.53 8.65
CA PRO A 13 4.10 3.46 9.12
C PRO A 13 3.39 2.10 9.25
N ILE A 14 2.11 2.08 9.68
CA ILE A 14 1.31 0.84 9.73
C ILE A 14 1.07 0.30 8.33
N GLY A 15 0.68 1.16 7.38
CA GLY A 15 0.45 0.78 5.99
C GLY A 15 1.70 0.19 5.33
N ARG A 16 2.87 0.81 5.56
CA ARG A 16 4.16 0.29 5.07
C ARG A 16 4.49 -1.06 5.70
N ALA A 17 4.40 -1.19 7.01
CA ALA A 17 4.68 -2.46 7.70
C ALA A 17 3.74 -3.58 7.23
N GLY A 18 2.44 -3.29 7.09
CA GLY A 18 1.45 -4.25 6.58
C GLY A 18 1.74 -4.68 5.14
N SER A 19 2.16 -3.74 4.28
CA SER A 19 2.48 -4.04 2.87
C SER A 19 3.60 -5.06 2.71
N TRP A 20 4.57 -5.12 3.63
CA TRP A 20 5.67 -6.09 3.61
C TRP A 20 5.21 -7.54 3.79
N PHE A 21 4.07 -7.74 4.47
CA PHE A 21 3.50 -9.08 4.67
C PHE A 21 2.40 -9.40 3.65
N TYR A 22 1.82 -8.38 3.03
CA TYR A 22 0.72 -8.53 2.09
C TYR A 22 1.21 -8.72 0.64
N PHE A 23 2.31 -8.06 0.26
CA PHE A 23 2.85 -8.11 -1.09
C PHE A 23 4.28 -8.66 -1.09
N THR A 24 4.60 -9.46 -2.11
CA THR A 24 5.98 -9.88 -2.35
C THR A 24 6.79 -8.70 -2.92
N PRO A 25 8.12 -8.66 -2.72
CA PRO A 25 8.96 -7.60 -3.28
C PRO A 25 8.82 -7.46 -4.80
N SER A 26 8.65 -8.56 -5.53
CA SER A 26 8.45 -8.55 -6.99
C SER A 26 7.14 -7.88 -7.39
N THR A 27 6.09 -7.98 -6.57
CA THR A 27 4.83 -7.25 -6.78
C THR A 27 5.06 -5.73 -6.69
N ALA A 28 5.83 -5.27 -5.70
CA ALA A 28 6.15 -3.86 -5.55
C ALA A 28 7.01 -3.33 -6.72
N SER A 29 8.04 -4.09 -7.12
CA SER A 29 8.88 -3.73 -8.28
C SER A 29 8.09 -3.68 -9.59
N TYR A 30 7.16 -4.61 -9.80
CA TYR A 30 6.30 -4.58 -10.98
C TYR A 30 5.33 -3.40 -10.96
N ALA A 31 4.73 -3.10 -9.80
CA ALA A 31 3.86 -1.94 -9.65
C ALA A 31 4.59 -0.65 -10.05
N GLU A 32 5.81 -0.45 -9.53
CA GLU A 32 6.64 0.70 -9.86
C GLU A 32 6.95 0.79 -11.37
N ALA A 33 7.28 -0.35 -12.00
CA ALA A 33 7.56 -0.42 -13.44
C ALA A 33 6.38 0.01 -14.32
N VAL A 34 5.14 -0.12 -13.82
CA VAL A 34 3.92 0.33 -14.51
C VAL A 34 3.36 1.64 -13.98
N GLY A 35 4.11 2.36 -13.13
CA GLY A 35 3.74 3.68 -12.60
C GLY A 35 2.70 3.64 -11.47
N LEU A 36 2.62 2.54 -10.73
CA LEU A 36 1.67 2.31 -9.64
C LEU A 36 2.40 2.00 -8.33
N ASP A 37 1.71 2.15 -7.20
CA ASP A 37 2.09 1.46 -5.96
C ASP A 37 1.47 0.05 -5.90
N ALA A 38 1.94 -0.79 -4.99
CA ALA A 38 1.47 -2.17 -4.86
C ALA A 38 -0.05 -2.28 -4.59
N PHE A 39 -0.63 -1.31 -3.87
CA PHE A 39 -2.07 -1.28 -3.63
C PHE A 39 -2.86 -0.81 -4.86
N GLY A 40 -2.35 0.16 -5.62
CA GLY A 40 -2.91 0.60 -6.89
C GLY A 40 -2.90 -0.52 -7.92
N LEU A 41 -1.79 -1.26 -8.02
CA LEU A 41 -1.70 -2.47 -8.84
C LEU A 41 -2.73 -3.53 -8.40
N TYR A 42 -2.86 -3.78 -7.10
CA TYR A 42 -3.84 -4.72 -6.54
C TYR A 42 -5.28 -4.29 -6.83
N ALA A 43 -5.61 -3.01 -6.63
CA ALA A 43 -6.93 -2.46 -6.85
C ALA A 43 -7.33 -2.54 -8.32
N LEU A 44 -6.42 -2.24 -9.25
CA LEU A 44 -6.69 -2.37 -10.69
C LEU A 44 -6.86 -3.84 -11.11
N GLY A 45 -6.02 -4.74 -10.58
CA GLY A 45 -6.16 -6.18 -10.85
C GLY A 45 -7.45 -6.79 -10.28
N ARG A 46 -8.01 -6.22 -9.21
CA ARG A 46 -9.28 -6.65 -8.59
C ARG A 46 -10.50 -5.89 -9.09
N GLY A 47 -10.32 -4.68 -9.61
CA GLY A 47 -11.38 -3.89 -10.23
C GLY A 47 -11.68 -4.33 -11.68
N GLY A 48 -10.84 -5.20 -12.25
CA GLY A 48 -11.07 -5.85 -13.54
C GLY A 48 -11.77 -7.22 -13.49
N VAL A 49 -12.21 -7.68 -12.31
CA VAL A 49 -13.04 -8.89 -12.13
C VAL A 49 -14.51 -8.53 -12.01
#